data_AF-A0A1A8FSM1-F1
#
_entry.id   AF-A0A1A8FSM1-F1
#
_cell.length_a   1.000
_cell.length_b   1.000
_cell.length_c   1.000
_cell.angle_alpha   90.00
_cell.angle_beta   90.00
_cell.angle_gamma   90.00
#
_symmetry.space_group_name_H-M   'P 1'
#
loop_
_entity.id
_entity.type
_entity.pdbx_description
1 polymer ?
#
loop_
_entity_poly.entity_id
_entity_poly.type
_entity_poly.pdbx_seq_one_letter_code
_entity_poly.pdbx_strand_id
1 'polypeptide(L)'
;DVRKYELMRKFNLTKANFEELEHVVLQLKPHKAGVQWRFSGSFYFAITVITTIGYGHAAPSTDSGKVFCMFYALLGIPLTLVMFQS
;
A
#
# COMPACT_ATOMS: atom_id res chain seq x y z
N ASP A 1 -1.91 5.36 25.42
CA ASP A 1 -3.18 4.97 24.78
C ASP A 1 -3.94 4.05 25.72
N VAL A 2 -4.99 4.55 26.37
CA VAL A 2 -5.74 3.84 27.42
C VAL A 2 -6.33 2.53 26.89
N ARG A 3 -6.76 2.51 25.61
CA ARG A 3 -7.30 1.33 24.94
C ARG A 3 -6.27 0.22 24.77
N LYS A 4 -5.01 0.54 24.45
CA LYS A 4 -3.93 -0.45 24.33
C LYS A 4 -3.71 -1.17 25.67
N TYR A 5 -3.66 -0.41 26.78
CA TYR A 5 -3.51 -0.98 28.12
C TYR A 5 -4.69 -1.87 28.53
N GLU A 6 -5.92 -1.50 28.21
CA GLU A 6 -7.10 -2.34 28.46
C GLU A 6 -7.07 -3.64 27.67
N LEU A 7 -6.68 -3.60 26.39
CA LEU A 7 -6.51 -4.79 25.55
C LEU A 7 -5.42 -5.72 26.10
N MET A 8 -4.26 -5.16 26.46
CA MET A 8 -3.17 -5.93 27.02
C MET A 8 -3.59 -6.63 28.32
N ARG A 9 -4.36 -5.95 29.19
CA ARG A 9 -4.88 -6.52 30.43
C ARG A 9 -5.98 -7.55 30.19
N LYS A 10 -6.88 -7.32 29.22
CA LYS A 10 -7.99 -8.22 28.89
C LYS A 10 -7.52 -9.55 28.29
N PHE A 11 -6.42 -9.52 27.52
CA PHE A 11 -5.87 -10.69 26.83
C PHE A 11 -4.59 -11.25 27.47
N ASN A 12 -4.21 -10.78 28.66
CA ASN A 12 -2.98 -11.19 29.35
C ASN A 12 -1.72 -11.10 28.45
N LEU A 13 -1.59 -10.03 27.66
CA LEU A 13 -0.46 -9.82 26.76
C LEU A 13 0.65 -9.02 27.43
N THR A 14 1.89 -9.48 27.28
CA THR A 14 3.10 -8.71 27.58
C THR A 14 3.34 -7.65 26.51
N LYS A 15 4.12 -6.61 26.85
CA LYS A 15 4.44 -5.50 25.93
C LYS A 15 5.08 -5.98 24.62
N ALA A 16 5.98 -6.96 24.70
CA ALA A 16 6.63 -7.56 23.53
C ALA A 16 5.62 -8.28 22.60
N ASN A 17 4.75 -9.12 23.15
CA ASN A 17 3.74 -9.84 22.36
C ASN A 17 2.75 -8.88 21.69
N PHE A 18 2.41 -7.78 22.36
CA PHE A 18 1.54 -6.75 21.79
C PHE A 18 2.20 -6.02 20.61
N GLU A 19 3.49 -5.74 20.69
CA GLU A 19 4.26 -5.08 19.63
C GLU A 19 4.39 -5.98 18.39
N GLU A 20 4.62 -7.28 18.59
CA GLU A 20 4.61 -8.27 17.50
C GLU A 20 3.23 -8.35 16.82
N LEU A 21 2.16 -8.39 17.62
CA LEU A 21 0.79 -8.39 17.11
C LEU A 21 0.48 -7.11 16.31
N GLU A 22 0.92 -5.95 16.81
CA GLU A 22 0.76 -4.67 16.12
C GLU A 22 1.49 -4.69 14.78
N HIS A 23 2.72 -5.20 14.73
CA HIS A 23 3.47 -5.38 13.48
C HIS A 23 2.74 -6.28 12.48
N VAL A 24 2.25 -7.44 12.92
CA VAL A 24 1.49 -8.36 12.07
C VAL A 24 0.20 -7.72 11.56
N VAL A 25 -0.54 -7.00 12.42
CA VAL A 25 -1.77 -6.30 12.03
C VAL A 25 -1.49 -5.22 10.99
N LEU A 26 -0.39 -4.47 11.13
CA LEU A 26 0.03 -3.47 10.14
C LEU A 26 0.36 -4.11 8.79
N GLN A 27 1.04 -5.26 8.79
CA GLN A 27 1.36 -6.02 7.55
C GLN A 27 0.13 -6.65 6.89
N LEU A 28 -0.89 -7.00 7.67
CA LEU A 28 -2.15 -7.56 7.16
C LEU A 28 -3.10 -6.50 6.59
N LYS A 29 -2.92 -5.22 6.93
CA LYS A 29 -3.76 -4.11 6.43
C LYS A 29 -3.94 -4.10 4.90
N PRO A 30 -2.89 -4.21 4.06
CA PRO A 30 -3.05 -4.26 2.60
C PRO A 30 -3.73 -5.53 2.09
N HIS A 31 -3.69 -6.64 2.84
CA HIS A 31 -4.30 -7.91 2.45
C HIS A 31 -5.79 -8.00 2.80
N LYS A 32 -6.29 -7.14 3.69
CA LYS A 32 -7.71 -7.12 4.09
C LYS A 32 -8.66 -6.64 2.98
N ALA A 33 -8.16 -5.86 2.02
CA ALA A 33 -8.96 -5.33 0.92
C ALA A 33 -9.14 -6.32 -0.26
N GLY A 34 -8.67 -7.56 -0.13
CA GLY A 34 -8.71 -8.58 -1.19
C GLY A 34 -7.46 -8.58 -2.08
N VAL A 35 -7.49 -9.35 -3.18
CA VAL A 35 -6.33 -9.53 -4.06
C VAL A 35 -6.08 -8.29 -4.92
N GLN A 36 -5.21 -7.41 -4.45
CA GLN A 36 -4.89 -6.13 -5.11
C GLN A 36 -4.18 -6.27 -6.47
N TRP A 37 -3.49 -7.38 -6.73
CA TRP A 37 -2.64 -7.59 -7.92
C TRP A 37 -3.27 -8.49 -9.00
N ARG A 38 -4.60 -8.45 -9.13
CA ARG A 38 -5.29 -9.00 -10.32
C ARG A 38 -5.34 -7.93 -11.41
N PHE A 39 -5.65 -8.31 -12.65
CA PHE A 39 -5.64 -7.41 -13.80
C PHE A 39 -6.33 -6.05 -13.53
N SER A 40 -7.53 -6.08 -12.95
CA SER A 40 -8.29 -4.86 -12.59
C SER A 40 -7.55 -3.97 -11.57
N GLY A 41 -6.97 -4.56 -10.52
CA GLY A 41 -6.22 -3.83 -9.50
C GLY A 41 -4.87 -3.31 -10.00
N SER A 42 -4.18 -4.08 -10.85
CA SER A 42 -2.93 -3.65 -11.51
C SER A 42 -3.19 -2.51 -12.49
N PHE A 43 -4.31 -2.53 -13.22
CA PHE A 43 -4.72 -1.45 -14.12
C PHE A 43 -5.09 -0.18 -13.35
N TYR A 44 -5.81 -0.32 -12.24
CA TYR A 44 -6.09 0.79 -11.33
C TYR A 44 -4.80 1.40 -10.76
N PHE A 45 -3.87 0.57 -10.31
CA PHE A 45 -2.54 1.01 -9.87
C PHE A 45 -1.82 1.80 -10.98
N ALA A 46 -1.78 1.27 -12.20
CA ALA A 46 -1.15 1.94 -13.35
C ALA A 46 -1.74 3.34 -13.60
N ILE A 47 -3.08 3.47 -13.59
CA ILE A 47 -3.77 4.77 -13.72
C ILE A 47 -3.35 5.71 -12.60
N THR A 48 -3.37 5.26 -11.34
CA THR A 48 -3.02 6.13 -10.20
C THR A 48 -1.57 6.61 -10.21
N VAL A 49 -0.65 5.85 -10.84
CA VAL A 49 0.75 6.25 -11.03
C VAL A 49 0.87 7.32 -12.11
N ILE A 50 0.30 7.11 -13.30
CA ILE A 50 0.42 8.06 -14.42
C ILE A 50 -0.32 9.38 -14.16
N THR A 51 -1.43 9.33 -13.42
CA THR A 51 -2.20 10.51 -12.99
C THR A 51 -1.63 11.18 -11.75
N THR A 52 -0.54 10.65 -11.18
CA THR A 52 0.12 11.15 -9.95
C THR A 52 -0.76 11.18 -8.69
N ILE A 53 -1.90 10.47 -8.68
CA ILE A 53 -2.80 10.41 -7.52
C ILE A 53 -2.17 9.61 -6.36
N GLY A 54 -1.60 8.44 -6.65
CA GLY A 54 -0.76 7.70 -5.71
C GLY A 54 -1.37 7.33 -4.34
N TYR A 55 -2.57 6.76 -4.28
CA TYR A 55 -3.25 6.41 -3.02
C TYR A 55 -2.48 5.50 -2.04
N GLY A 56 -1.47 4.76 -2.49
CA GLY A 56 -0.62 3.91 -1.64
C GLY A 56 -1.28 2.64 -1.06
N HIS A 57 -2.54 2.35 -1.38
CA HIS A 57 -3.25 1.14 -0.96
C HIS A 57 -2.67 -0.14 -1.61
N ALA A 58 -2.13 -0.02 -2.82
CA ALA A 58 -1.39 -1.05 -3.54
C ALA A 58 -0.06 -0.44 -3.99
N ALA A 59 1.05 -0.92 -3.43
CA ALA A 59 2.40 -0.48 -3.75
C ALA A 59 3.27 -1.69 -4.07
N PRO A 60 4.23 -1.58 -5.01
CA PRO A 60 5.10 -2.70 -5.36
C PRO A 60 5.99 -3.06 -4.18
N SER A 61 5.73 -4.23 -3.59
CA SER A 61 6.55 -4.76 -2.48
C SER A 61 7.89 -5.29 -2.95
N THR A 62 8.01 -5.69 -4.22
CA THR A 62 9.23 -6.26 -4.82
C THR A 62 10.17 -5.16 -5.32
N ASP A 63 11.46 -5.38 -5.17
CA ASP A 63 12.46 -4.38 -5.59
C ASP A 63 12.46 -4.17 -7.11
N SER A 64 12.28 -5.24 -7.88
CA SER A 64 12.08 -5.15 -9.33
C SER A 64 10.81 -4.37 -9.71
N GLY A 65 9.72 -4.53 -8.95
CA GLY A 65 8.48 -3.81 -9.16
C GLY A 65 8.61 -2.31 -8.86
N LYS A 66 9.40 -1.94 -7.86
CA LYS A 66 9.72 -0.53 -7.56
C LYS A 66 10.51 0.11 -8.68
N VAL A 67 11.55 -0.57 -9.19
CA VAL A 67 12.35 -0.09 -10.33
C VAL A 67 11.48 0.08 -11.57
N PHE A 68 10.63 -0.89 -11.89
CA PHE A 68 9.66 -0.77 -12.98
C PHE A 68 8.72 0.44 -12.78
N CYS A 69 8.19 0.63 -11.58
CA CYS A 69 7.31 1.75 -11.25
C CYS A 69 7.99 3.11 -11.46
N MET A 70 9.28 3.23 -11.16
CA MET A 70 10.04 4.46 -11.39
C MET A 70 10.15 4.78 -12.89
N PHE A 71 10.54 3.82 -13.72
CA PHE A 71 10.60 4.02 -15.17
C PHE A 71 9.23 4.27 -15.79
N TYR A 72 8.19 3.56 -15.32
CA TYR A 72 6.82 3.74 -15.76
C TYR A 72 6.29 5.14 -15.44
N ALA A 73 6.57 5.67 -14.25
CA ALA A 73 6.21 7.04 -13.88
C ALA A 73 6.96 8.09 -14.73
N LEU A 74 8.25 7.90 -14.99
CA LEU A 74 9.07 8.84 -15.77
C LEU A 74 8.53 9.06 -17.20
N LEU A 75 8.02 8.00 -17.85
CA LEU A 75 7.44 8.09 -19.19
C LEU A 75 5.94 8.38 -19.17
N GLY A 76 5.22 7.84 -18.20
CA GLY A 76 3.77 7.95 -18.10
C GLY A 76 3.28 9.35 -17.73
N ILE A 77 3.98 10.05 -16.83
CA ILE A 77 3.57 11.38 -16.38
C ILE A 77 3.60 12.40 -17.53
N PRO A 78 4.70 12.53 -18.31
CA PRO A 78 4.73 13.44 -19.47
C PRO A 78 3.67 13.10 -20.52
N LEU A 79 3.47 11.80 -20.82
CA LEU A 79 2.45 11.37 -21.78
C LEU A 79 1.04 11.75 -21.32
N THR A 80 0.75 11.56 -20.04
CA THR A 80 -0.57 11.88 -19.46
C THR A 80 -0.82 13.39 -19.44
N LEU A 81 0.20 14.19 -19.12
CA LEU A 81 0.12 15.65 -19.19
C LEU A 81 -0.18 16.15 -20.60
N VAL A 82 0.51 15.61 -21.62
CA VAL A 82 0.25 15.96 -23.03
C VAL A 82 -1.17 15.55 -23.45
N MET A 83 -1.64 14.37 -23.01
CA MET A 83 -2.99 13.90 -23.35
C MET A 83 -4.10 14.75 -22.73
N PHE A 84 -3.91 15.26 -21.51
CA PHE A 84 -4.87 16.15 -20.85
C PHE A 84 -4.82 17.60 -21.36
N GLN A 85 -3.74 18.00 -22.02
CA GLN A 85 -3.58 19.35 -22.59
C GLN A 85 -4.18 19.47 -24.01
N SER A 86 -4.44 18.35 -24.69
CA SER A 86 -5.07 18.29 -26.02
C SER A 86 -6.58 18.13 -25.94
#